data_AF-A0A354Y970-F1
#
_entry.id   AF-A0A354Y970-F1
#
_cell.length_a   1.000
_cell.length_b   1.000
_cell.length_c   1.000
_cell.angle_alpha   90.00
_cell.angle_beta   90.00
_cell.angle_gamma   90.00
#
_symmetry.space_group_name_H-M   'P 1'
#
loop_
_entity.id
_entity.type
_entity.pdbx_description
1 polymer ?
#
loop_
_entity_poly.entity_id
_entity_poly.type
_entity_poly.pdbx_seq_one_letter_code
_entity_poly.pdbx_strand_id
1 'polypeptide(L)'
;PYGRNDPAAALGIARPTRAPGRYTLAWDGRDDRGRAMAPGTYVLRAEAAREHGGHELLAVPFALGAGAAVVERRGERELGRIVLRNAPP
;
A
#
# COMPACT_ATOMS: atom_id res chain seq x y z
N PRO A 1 -4.41 19.71 1.70
CA PRO A 1 -3.02 19.27 1.41
C PRO A 1 -2.50 18.35 2.53
N TYR A 2 -2.94 17.09 2.51
CA TYR A 2 -2.37 16.06 3.38
C TYR A 2 -1.01 15.68 2.79
N GLY A 3 0.05 15.71 3.60
CA GLY A 3 1.38 15.27 3.16
C GLY A 3 2.60 16.06 3.69
N ARG A 4 2.41 17.13 4.47
CA ARG A 4 3.56 17.97 4.88
C ARG A 4 4.16 17.68 6.27
N ASN A 5 3.47 16.96 7.16
CA ASN A 5 3.85 16.93 8.59
C ASN A 5 4.06 15.55 9.21
N ASP A 6 4.33 14.50 8.42
CA ASP A 6 4.74 13.21 9.00
C ASP A 6 5.79 12.49 8.13
N PRO A 7 7.07 12.91 8.21
CA PRO A 7 8.13 12.37 7.36
C PRO A 7 8.44 10.88 7.62
N ALA A 8 7.90 10.28 8.69
CA ALA A 8 8.08 8.86 8.99
C ALA A 8 6.95 7.96 8.43
N ALA A 9 5.82 8.52 8.00
CA ALA A 9 4.61 7.76 7.65
C ALA A 9 4.22 7.78 6.15
N ALA A 10 5.04 8.40 5.29
CA ALA A 10 4.69 8.64 3.89
C ALA A 10 5.83 8.25 2.94
N LEU A 11 6.08 6.94 2.81
CA LEU A 11 6.97 6.41 1.78
C LEU A 11 6.11 5.64 0.78
N GLY A 12 5.51 6.41 -0.14
CA GLY A 12 4.79 5.89 -1.30
C GLY A 12 5.79 5.63 -2.43
N ILE A 13 5.92 4.38 -2.87
CA ILE A 13 6.64 4.06 -4.12
C ILE A 13 5.81 4.61 -5.28
N ALA A 14 6.06 5.85 -5.67
CA ALA A 14 5.42 6.46 -6.84
C ALA A 14 6.02 5.84 -8.12
N ARG A 15 5.15 5.38 -9.02
CA ARG A 15 5.51 4.90 -10.36
C ARG A 15 4.85 5.81 -11.40
N PRO A 16 5.33 5.83 -12.66
CA PRO A 16 4.69 6.59 -13.74
C PRO A 16 3.20 6.28 -13.83
N THR A 17 2.39 7.25 -14.28
CA THR A 17 0.95 7.10 -14.51
C THR A 17 0.67 5.81 -15.28
N ARG A 18 -0.14 4.93 -14.70
CA ARG A 18 -0.49 3.63 -15.29
C ARG A 18 -1.90 3.69 -15.86
N ALA A 19 -2.14 2.96 -16.93
CA ALA A 19 -3.49 2.76 -17.48
C ALA A 19 -4.42 2.12 -16.42
N PRO A 20 -5.75 2.18 -16.56
CA PRO A 20 -6.63 1.35 -15.73
C PRO A 20 -6.33 -0.14 -15.97
N GLY A 21 -6.38 -0.96 -14.90
CA GLY A 21 -6.11 -2.39 -15.01
C GLY A 21 -5.81 -3.06 -13.67
N ARG A 22 -5.46 -4.35 -13.73
CA ARG A 22 -5.04 -5.12 -12.55
C ARG A 22 -3.52 -5.05 -12.40
N TYR A 23 -3.07 -4.69 -11.20
CA TYR A 23 -1.66 -4.56 -10.87
C TYR A 23 -1.27 -5.50 -9.73
N THR A 24 -0.08 -6.08 -9.87
CA THR A 24 0.58 -6.83 -8.81
C THR A 24 1.84 -6.06 -8.41
N LEU A 25 1.99 -5.83 -7.11
CA LEU A 25 3.20 -5.23 -6.53
C LEU A 25 3.82 -6.26 -5.60
N ALA A 26 5.14 -6.39 -5.68
CA ALA A 26 5.94 -7.16 -4.74
C ALA A 26 6.74 -6.19 -3.88
N TRP A 27 6.83 -6.50 -2.59
CA TRP A 27 7.63 -5.77 -1.62
C TRP A 27 8.45 -6.79 -0.85
N ASP A 28 9.71 -6.50 -0.62
CA ASP A 28 10.70 -7.39 -0.02
C ASP A 28 10.76 -7.31 1.52
N GLY A 29 9.84 -6.58 2.13
CA GLY A 29 9.81 -6.38 3.57
C GLY A 29 10.85 -5.39 4.08
N ARG A 30 11.48 -4.60 3.21
CA ARG A 30 12.52 -3.62 3.57
C ARG A 30 12.01 -2.19 3.50
N ASP A 31 12.60 -1.33 4.34
CA ASP A 31 12.43 0.11 4.26
C ASP A 31 13.26 0.72 3.13
N ASP A 32 13.11 2.02 2.91
CA ASP A 32 13.81 2.77 1.85
C ASP A 32 15.34 2.84 2.02
N ARG A 33 15.85 2.43 3.19
CA ARG A 33 17.29 2.31 3.45
C ARG A 33 17.77 0.86 3.26
N GLY A 34 16.92 -0.01 2.73
CA GLY A 34 17.19 -1.43 2.53
C GLY A 34 17.22 -2.25 3.82
N ARG A 35 16.72 -1.71 4.94
CA ARG A 35 16.71 -2.42 6.24
C ARG A 35 15.43 -3.23 6.36
N ALA A 36 15.53 -4.46 6.84
CA ALA A 36 14.35 -5.29 7.09
C ALA A 36 13.43 -4.62 8.13
N MET A 37 12.14 -4.57 7.84
CA MET A 37 11.14 -4.07 8.78
C MET A 37 10.91 -5.09 9.90
N ALA A 38 10.73 -4.60 11.13
CA ALA A 38 10.47 -5.45 12.28
C ALA A 38 9.09 -6.13 12.17
N PRO A 39 8.87 -7.31 12.79
CA PRO A 39 7.53 -7.85 12.95
C PRO A 39 6.61 -6.88 13.69
N GLY A 40 5.36 -6.76 13.26
CA GLY A 40 4.43 -5.80 13.84
C GLY A 40 3.19 -5.53 12.99
N THR A 41 2.32 -4.62 13.44
CA THR A 41 1.14 -4.21 12.67
C THR A 41 1.47 -2.98 11.81
N TYR A 42 1.14 -3.08 10.53
CA TYR A 42 1.38 -2.05 9.52
C TYR A 42 0.11 -1.75 8.74
N VAL A 43 0.12 -0.64 8.01
CA VAL A 43 -0.97 -0.25 7.12
C VAL A 43 -0.42 -0.05 5.72
N LEU A 44 -0.88 -0.85 4.77
CA LEU A 44 -0.72 -0.53 3.36
C LEU A 44 -1.73 0.58 3.01
N ARG A 45 -1.22 1.70 2.52
CA ARG A 45 -2.05 2.77 1.94
C ARG A 45 -2.01 2.68 0.42
N ALA A 46 -3.17 2.47 -0.19
CA ALA A 46 -3.33 2.49 -1.63
C ALA A 46 -4.06 3.76 -2.03
N GLU A 47 -3.49 4.54 -2.95
CA GLU A 47 -4.03 5.81 -3.40
C GLU A 47 -4.21 5.81 -4.91
N ALA A 48 -5.36 6.29 -5.37
CA ALA A 48 -5.63 6.56 -6.78
C ALA A 48 -6.08 8.02 -6.93
N ALA A 49 -5.44 8.73 -7.85
CA ALA A 49 -5.76 10.11 -8.20
C ALA A 49 -5.76 10.23 -9.73
N ARG A 50 -6.80 10.87 -10.30
CA ARG A 50 -6.85 11.23 -11.71
C ARG A 50 -6.78 12.74 -11.87
N GLU A 51 -6.11 13.22 -12.92
CA GLU A 51 -6.17 14.64 -13.29
C GLU A 51 -7.62 15.00 -13.62
N HIS A 52 -8.17 15.99 -12.90
CA HIS A 52 -9.57 16.42 -13.01
C HIS A 52 -10.62 15.34 -12.67
N GLY A 53 -10.21 14.22 -12.04
CA GLY A 53 -11.10 13.13 -11.66
C GLY A 53 -11.15 12.88 -10.15
N GLY A 54 -11.52 11.65 -9.77
CA GLY A 54 -11.63 11.26 -8.37
C GLY A 54 -10.26 11.10 -7.69
N HIS A 55 -10.29 11.27 -6.38
CA HIS A 55 -9.22 10.90 -5.45
C HIS A 55 -9.78 9.89 -4.45
N GLU A 56 -9.06 8.79 -4.26
CA GLU A 56 -9.40 7.77 -3.28
C GLU A 56 -8.16 7.24 -2.58
N LEU A 57 -8.26 7.09 -1.25
CA LEU A 57 -7.26 6.50 -0.39
C LEU A 57 -7.88 5.34 0.40
N LEU A 58 -7.31 4.14 0.28
CA LEU A 58 -7.73 2.94 0.99
C LEU A 58 -6.63 2.48 1.95
N ALA A 59 -7.00 2.26 3.21
CA ALA A 59 -6.11 1.71 4.24
C ALA A 59 -6.36 0.20 4.41
N VAL A 60 -5.28 -0.58 4.36
CA VAL A 60 -5.31 -2.04 4.51
C VAL A 60 -4.36 -2.43 5.66
N PRO A 61 -4.88 -2.57 6.90
CA PRO A 61 -4.09 -3.04 8.03
C PRO A 61 -3.66 -4.50 7.83
N PHE A 62 -2.41 -4.82 8.16
CA PHE A 62 -1.89 -6.18 8.12
C PHE A 62 -0.79 -6.39 9.17
N ALA A 63 -0.54 -7.64 9.56
CA ALA A 63 0.58 -7.99 10.43
C ALA A 63 1.78 -8.45 9.59
N LEU A 64 2.97 -7.94 9.84
CA LEU A 64 4.22 -8.41 9.25
C LEU A 64 4.89 -9.40 10.21
N GLY A 65 5.38 -10.53 9.69
CA GLY A 65 6.13 -11.53 10.47
C GLY A 65 5.28 -12.48 11.32
N ALA A 66 3.94 -12.38 11.30
CA ALA A 66 3.04 -13.24 12.08
C ALA A 66 2.63 -14.56 11.38
N GLY A 67 3.28 -14.90 10.25
CA GLY A 67 2.91 -16.03 9.40
C GLY A 67 2.11 -15.63 8.16
N ALA A 68 1.66 -16.62 7.40
CA ALA A 68 0.92 -16.39 6.16
C ALA A 68 -0.50 -15.88 6.44
N ALA A 69 -0.88 -14.80 5.77
CA ALA A 69 -2.18 -14.19 5.87
C ALA A 69 -2.61 -13.56 4.54
N VAL A 70 -3.93 -13.43 4.39
CA VAL A 70 -4.56 -12.77 3.26
C VAL A 70 -5.50 -11.71 3.80
N VAL A 71 -5.30 -10.46 3.41
CA VAL A 71 -6.17 -9.35 3.78
C VAL A 71 -6.81 -8.79 2.52
N GLU A 72 -8.13 -8.66 2.54
CA GLU A 72 -8.89 -8.09 1.43
C GLU A 72 -9.57 -6.78 1.86
N ARG A 73 -9.49 -5.79 0.96
CA ARG A 73 -10.26 -4.54 1.02
C ARG A 73 -10.73 -4.17 -0.37
N ARG A 74 -11.80 -3.38 -0.44
CA ARG A 74 -12.38 -2.90 -1.70
C ARG A 74 -12.55 -1.39 -1.59
N GLY A 75 -12.12 -0.66 -2.61
CA GLY A 75 -12.42 0.76 -2.73
C GLY A 75 -13.85 1.00 -3.22
N GLU A 76 -14.28 2.24 -3.10
CA GLU A 76 -15.64 2.69 -3.39
C GLU A 76 -15.79 3.21 -4.82
N ARG A 77 -14.73 3.84 -5.38
CA ARG A 77 -14.86 4.64 -6.61
C ARG A 77 -13.78 4.35 -7.64
N GLU A 78 -12.52 4.60 -7.28
CA GLU A 78 -11.34 4.52 -8.13
C GLU A 78 -10.55 3.22 -7.90
N LEU A 79 -10.50 2.77 -6.64
CA LEU A 79 -9.78 1.55 -6.27
C LEU A 79 -10.71 0.34 -6.32
N GLY A 80 -10.29 -0.69 -7.06
CA GLY A 80 -10.98 -1.97 -7.08
C GLY A 80 -10.71 -2.82 -5.83
N ARG A 81 -10.85 -4.14 -5.98
CA ARG A 81 -10.46 -5.10 -4.94
C ARG A 81 -8.94 -5.13 -4.77
N ILE A 82 -8.47 -4.91 -3.55
CA ILE A 82 -7.09 -5.07 -3.12
C ILE A 82 -6.96 -6.33 -2.28
N VAL A 83 -6.04 -7.19 -2.68
CA VAL A 83 -5.69 -8.42 -1.94
C VAL A 83 -4.23 -8.32 -1.56
N LEU A 84 -3.97 -8.19 -0.27
CA LEU A 84 -2.64 -8.28 0.31
C LEU A 84 -2.40 -9.72 0.74
N ARG A 85 -1.24 -10.26 0.33
CA ARG A 85 -0.76 -11.57 0.78
C ARG A 85 0.60 -11.36 1.42
N ASN A 86 0.74 -11.77 2.67
CA ASN A 86 2.03 -11.90 3.31
C ASN A 86 2.33 -13.41 3.49
N ALA A 87 3.61 -13.75 3.39
CA ALA A 87 4.13 -15.05 3.75
C ALA A 87 5.39 -14.82 4.57
N PRO A 88 5.74 -15.72 5.50
CA PRO A 88 7.08 -15.71 6.06
C PRO A 88 8.13 -15.88 4.94
N PRO A 89 9.33 -15.34 5.13
CA PRO A 89 10.43 -15.50 4.18
C PRO A 89 10.80 -16.97 3.95
#